data_AF-A0A259S6X8-F1
#
_entry.id   AF-A0A259S6X8-F1
#
_cell.length_a   1.000
_cell.length_b   1.000
_cell.length_c   1.000
_cell.angle_alpha   90.00
_cell.angle_beta   90.00
_cell.angle_gamma   90.00
#
_symmetry.space_group_name_H-M   'P 1'
#
loop_
_entity.id
_entity.type
_entity.pdbx_description
1 polymer ?
#
loop_
_entity_poly.entity_id
_entity_poly.type
_entity_poly.pdbx_seq_one_letter_code
_entity_poly.pdbx_strand_id
1 'polypeptide(L)'
;MRASMVFSFRIMLLVTLLTSGAVSISGCAQVQDFGKMLKNAQTSSATPSSDSDTATGVGQKKSADKPAPSLSLKQIMHLIESGEHAQARAALETFLKNDPKNPMARNLQKQLTIDPAKALGPAVSTYTVQPGDTLGGLAAKFLGNPMDFVILGRYNDIKRGRDLQVGQTIKIPSKKKLKALPDEPQTIKANEPTAETPAVIPATSEGAESSTSTEKPAVPASESQTVNSSVVKSNTLVKPISPAEEAKALAAQQAGLAAMQKNQLEEAAKDFSRALAIDPSLELAKTRAAQVQQKRVQQYHEAALVAYRKQHLDEAIALWDKALALDPNYEPALGYRARAQELKRRLGQLNQQ
;
A
#
# COMPACT_ATOMS: atom_id res chain seq x y z
N MET A 1 11.09 -65.04 -19.10
CA MET A 1 10.20 -64.86 -17.92
C MET A 1 9.73 -63.41 -17.95
N ARG A 2 8.48 -63.16 -18.38
CA ARG A 2 7.34 -62.67 -17.55
C ARG A 2 7.71 -61.38 -16.78
N ALA A 3 7.03 -60.23 -16.90
CA ALA A 3 5.64 -60.00 -17.27
C ALA A 3 5.41 -58.55 -17.73
N SER A 4 4.45 -58.41 -18.65
CA SER A 4 3.78 -57.18 -19.05
C SER A 4 2.93 -56.60 -17.92
N MET A 5 2.83 -55.27 -17.82
CA MET A 5 1.63 -54.63 -17.24
C MET A 5 1.35 -53.28 -17.93
N VAL A 6 0.34 -53.34 -18.79
CA VAL A 6 -0.40 -52.21 -19.35
C VAL A 6 -1.47 -51.84 -18.31
N PHE A 7 -1.61 -50.56 -17.95
CA PHE A 7 -2.77 -50.08 -17.23
C PHE A 7 -3.33 -48.82 -17.90
N SER A 8 -4.30 -49.04 -18.78
CA SER A 8 -5.26 -48.04 -19.25
C SER A 8 -6.30 -47.81 -18.17
N PHE A 9 -6.52 -46.56 -17.75
CA PHE A 9 -7.79 -46.16 -17.16
C PHE A 9 -8.24 -44.82 -17.75
N ARG A 10 -9.13 -44.92 -18.74
CA ARG A 10 -10.02 -43.85 -19.18
C ARG A 10 -11.13 -43.72 -18.13
N ILE A 11 -11.31 -42.54 -17.54
CA ILE A 11 -12.59 -42.15 -16.93
C ILE A 11 -13.02 -40.84 -17.56
N MET A 12 -13.87 -40.99 -18.57
CA MET A 12 -14.75 -40.00 -19.14
C MET A 12 -16.09 -40.21 -18.43
N LEU A 13 -16.62 -39.20 -17.73
CA LEU A 13 -18.04 -39.12 -17.46
C LEU A 13 -18.51 -37.67 -17.71
N LEU A 14 -19.47 -37.59 -18.62
CA LEU A 14 -20.09 -36.42 -19.22
C LEU A 14 -21.57 -36.43 -18.77
N VAL A 15 -22.16 -35.24 -18.64
CA VAL A 15 -23.61 -34.91 -18.72
C VAL A 15 -24.48 -35.15 -17.48
N THR A 16 -25.04 -34.06 -16.95
CA THR A 16 -26.49 -33.76 -17.08
C THR A 16 -26.83 -32.31 -16.75
N LEU A 17 -27.33 -31.61 -17.77
CA LEU A 17 -28.17 -30.41 -17.68
C LEU A 17 -29.59 -30.82 -17.27
N LEU A 18 -30.18 -30.14 -16.27
CA LEU A 18 -31.64 -29.95 -16.10
C LEU A 18 -31.83 -28.61 -15.36
N THR A 19 -32.17 -27.52 -16.06
CA THR A 19 -33.52 -26.96 -16.29
C THR A 19 -34.28 -26.47 -15.05
N SER A 20 -34.42 -25.14 -15.00
CA SER A 20 -35.58 -24.33 -14.58
C SER A 20 -36.31 -24.67 -13.27
N GLY A 21 -36.09 -23.83 -12.26
CA GLY A 21 -37.00 -23.64 -11.13
C GLY A 21 -36.97 -22.17 -10.69
N ALA A 22 -37.80 -21.33 -11.31
CA ALA A 22 -38.07 -19.98 -10.84
C ALA A 22 -38.97 -20.05 -9.61
N VAL A 23 -38.46 -19.61 -8.46
CA VAL A 23 -39.27 -19.34 -7.26
C VAL A 23 -39.10 -17.87 -6.94
N SER A 24 -40.12 -17.10 -7.33
CA SER A 24 -40.32 -15.71 -6.90
C SER A 24 -40.80 -15.73 -5.45
N ILE A 25 -39.97 -15.24 -4.52
CA ILE A 25 -40.43 -14.78 -3.21
C ILE A 25 -40.21 -13.28 -3.17
N SER A 26 -41.34 -12.59 -3.32
CA SER A 26 -41.48 -11.17 -3.03
C SER A 26 -41.42 -10.99 -1.52
N GLY A 27 -40.55 -10.12 -1.03
CA GLY A 27 -40.38 -9.84 0.40
C GLY A 27 -39.44 -8.68 0.65
N CYS A 28 -40.01 -7.53 0.97
CA CYS A 28 -39.42 -6.20 0.99
C CYS A 28 -38.35 -5.96 2.09
N ALA A 29 -37.37 -5.14 1.70
CA ALA A 29 -36.87 -3.96 2.40
C ALA A 29 -36.62 -4.03 3.93
N GLN A 30 -35.35 -4.18 4.31
CA GLN A 30 -34.80 -3.53 5.50
C GLN A 30 -33.26 -3.59 5.47
N VAL A 31 -32.61 -2.53 4.97
CA VAL A 31 -31.41 -1.86 5.54
C VAL A 31 -31.21 -0.59 4.68
N GLN A 32 -32.11 0.37 4.83
CA GLN A 32 -31.90 1.77 4.39
C GLN A 32 -32.45 2.69 5.48
N ASP A 33 -31.87 2.62 6.68
CA ASP A 33 -32.26 3.45 7.83
C ASP A 33 -31.12 4.30 8.40
N PHE A 34 -30.15 4.68 7.55
CA PHE A 34 -29.23 5.78 7.86
C PHE A 34 -29.55 7.08 7.10
N GLY A 35 -30.39 7.03 6.06
CA GLY A 35 -30.79 8.21 5.27
C GLY A 35 -31.97 9.00 5.83
N LYS A 36 -32.79 8.40 6.72
CA LYS A 36 -33.99 9.05 7.28
C LYS A 36 -33.73 9.86 8.55
N MET A 37 -32.58 9.66 9.22
CA MET A 37 -32.23 10.40 10.43
C MET A 37 -31.73 11.83 10.17
N LEU A 38 -31.58 12.24 8.90
CA LEU A 38 -31.23 13.62 8.50
C LEU A 38 -32.43 14.42 7.94
N LYS A 39 -33.64 13.83 7.85
CA LYS A 39 -34.83 14.51 7.30
C LYS A 39 -35.84 15.02 8.32
N ASN A 40 -35.68 14.71 9.62
CA ASN A 40 -36.60 15.17 10.67
C ASN A 40 -36.24 16.52 11.31
N ALA A 41 -35.27 17.28 10.78
CA ALA A 41 -34.91 18.58 11.33
C ALA A 41 -35.56 19.78 10.60
N GLN A 42 -36.41 19.56 9.59
CA GLN A 42 -37.09 20.65 8.88
C GLN A 42 -38.47 20.24 8.38
N THR A 43 -39.46 20.20 9.29
CA THR A 43 -40.86 20.49 8.96
C THR A 43 -41.60 20.95 10.22
N SER A 44 -41.77 22.26 10.36
CA SER A 44 -42.86 22.85 11.15
C SER A 44 -43.67 23.76 10.24
N SER A 45 -44.98 23.66 10.42
CA SER A 45 -46.09 24.47 9.89
C SER A 45 -46.35 24.49 8.39
N ALA A 46 -47.39 23.75 8.00
CA ALA A 46 -48.28 24.07 6.89
C ALA A 46 -49.31 25.14 7.33
N THR A 47 -49.68 26.04 6.42
CA THR A 47 -51.07 26.34 6.01
C THR A 47 -51.08 27.15 4.68
N PRO A 48 -52.17 27.12 3.90
CA PRO A 48 -52.16 27.40 2.45
C PRO A 48 -52.95 28.64 2.01
N SER A 49 -52.62 29.18 0.83
CA SER A 49 -53.45 30.11 0.02
C SER A 49 -52.80 30.22 -1.38
N SER A 50 -53.42 29.64 -2.42
CA SER A 50 -54.39 30.24 -3.37
C SER A 50 -53.73 30.94 -4.57
N ASP A 51 -53.86 30.24 -5.71
CA ASP A 51 -54.16 30.71 -7.07
C ASP A 51 -53.32 31.75 -7.84
N SER A 52 -53.26 31.41 -9.13
CA SER A 52 -53.18 32.20 -10.38
C SER A 52 -51.83 32.60 -10.99
N ASP A 53 -51.61 31.94 -12.15
CA ASP A 53 -51.38 32.51 -13.48
C ASP A 53 -50.01 33.04 -13.95
N THR A 54 -49.62 32.44 -15.09
CA THR A 54 -48.85 32.96 -16.24
C THR A 54 -47.53 33.71 -16.00
N ALA A 55 -46.43 33.15 -16.51
CA ALA A 55 -45.83 33.61 -17.78
C ALA A 55 -44.41 33.04 -17.98
N THR A 56 -44.13 32.81 -19.25
CA THR A 56 -42.89 32.38 -19.92
C THR A 56 -41.67 33.24 -19.57
N GLY A 57 -40.49 32.62 -19.35
CA GLY A 57 -39.22 33.34 -19.41
C GLY A 57 -38.05 32.76 -18.60
N VAL A 58 -37.17 32.03 -19.30
CA VAL A 58 -35.70 31.91 -19.12
C VAL A 58 -35.13 31.85 -17.68
N GLY A 59 -34.48 30.72 -17.37
CA GLY A 59 -33.42 30.69 -16.36
C GLY A 59 -33.16 29.31 -15.79
N GLN A 60 -32.18 28.59 -16.34
CA GLN A 60 -31.54 27.48 -15.62
C GLN A 60 -30.95 28.03 -14.31
N LYS A 61 -31.66 27.80 -13.21
CA LYS A 61 -31.25 28.22 -11.87
C LYS A 61 -30.14 27.28 -11.40
N LYS A 62 -28.91 27.76 -11.60
CA LYS A 62 -27.66 27.31 -10.96
C LYS A 62 -27.92 27.10 -9.47
N SER A 63 -27.98 25.86 -9.03
CA SER A 63 -28.11 25.49 -7.61
C SER A 63 -26.74 25.66 -6.94
N ALA A 64 -26.38 26.89 -6.63
CA ALA A 64 -25.33 27.22 -5.69
C ALA A 64 -25.99 28.08 -4.62
N ASP A 65 -26.21 27.54 -3.42
CA ASP A 65 -25.76 28.19 -2.18
C ASP A 65 -26.05 27.32 -0.94
N LYS A 66 -25.23 26.29 -0.73
CA LYS A 66 -24.94 25.85 0.63
C LYS A 66 -23.46 25.52 0.69
N PRO A 67 -22.65 26.20 1.51
CA PRO A 67 -21.23 25.89 1.60
C PRO A 67 -21.10 24.41 2.00
N ALA A 68 -20.31 23.67 1.22
CA ALA A 68 -20.04 22.27 1.51
C ALA A 68 -19.52 22.19 2.96
N PRO A 69 -20.00 21.21 3.76
CA PRO A 69 -19.55 21.06 5.14
C PRO A 69 -18.03 20.98 5.19
N SER A 70 -17.43 21.60 6.21
CA SER A 70 -15.97 21.56 6.40
C SER A 70 -15.53 20.14 6.73
N LEU A 71 -15.06 19.40 5.73
CA LEU A 71 -14.56 18.04 5.90
C LEU A 71 -13.10 18.06 6.36
N SER A 72 -12.74 17.09 7.20
CA SER A 72 -11.33 16.82 7.53
C SER A 72 -10.59 16.25 6.31
N LEU A 73 -9.26 16.39 6.27
CA LEU A 73 -8.45 15.86 5.18
C LEU A 73 -8.59 14.32 5.02
N LYS A 74 -8.83 13.60 6.12
CA LYS A 74 -9.12 12.16 6.10
C LYS A 74 -10.43 11.84 5.37
N GLN A 75 -11.50 12.59 5.65
CA GLN A 75 -12.78 12.44 4.94
C GLN A 75 -12.65 12.82 3.47
N ILE A 76 -11.88 13.85 3.15
CA ILE A 76 -11.60 14.25 1.78
C ILE A 76 -10.82 13.16 1.04
N MET A 77 -9.84 12.53 1.69
CA MET A 77 -9.12 11.39 1.12
C MET A 77 -10.08 10.23 0.82
N HIS A 78 -11.03 9.95 1.71
CA HIS A 78 -12.03 8.92 1.47
C HIS A 78 -12.90 9.20 0.23
N LEU A 79 -13.28 10.46 0.00
CA LEU A 79 -13.97 10.88 -1.24
C LEU A 79 -13.11 10.67 -2.49
N ILE A 80 -11.80 10.83 -2.39
CA ILE A 80 -10.87 10.57 -3.49
C ILE A 80 -10.81 9.06 -3.76
N GLU A 81 -10.65 8.24 -2.71
CA GLU A 81 -10.59 6.78 -2.81
C GLU A 81 -11.90 6.13 -3.30
N SER A 82 -13.04 6.76 -2.99
CA SER A 82 -14.36 6.37 -3.49
C SER A 82 -14.63 6.85 -4.93
N GLY A 83 -13.77 7.69 -5.49
CA GLY A 83 -13.89 8.22 -6.86
C GLY A 83 -14.82 9.44 -6.96
N GLU A 84 -15.27 9.99 -5.83
CA GLU A 84 -16.11 11.17 -5.71
C GLU A 84 -15.31 12.48 -5.90
N HIS A 85 -14.54 12.54 -6.99
CA HIS A 85 -13.58 13.61 -7.27
C HIS A 85 -14.21 15.01 -7.30
N ALA A 86 -15.49 15.14 -7.69
CA ALA A 86 -16.19 16.42 -7.68
C ALA A 86 -16.43 16.93 -6.25
N GLN A 87 -16.88 16.05 -5.35
CA GLN A 87 -17.09 16.39 -3.95
C GLN A 87 -15.76 16.65 -3.25
N ALA A 88 -14.73 15.83 -3.54
CA ALA A 88 -13.39 16.04 -3.02
C ALA A 88 -12.82 17.40 -3.43
N ARG A 89 -13.00 17.85 -4.68
CA ARG A 89 -12.58 19.20 -5.13
C ARG A 89 -13.26 20.31 -4.35
N ALA A 90 -14.58 20.25 -4.20
CA ALA A 90 -15.34 21.24 -3.45
C ALA A 90 -14.91 21.28 -1.97
N ALA A 91 -14.72 20.11 -1.37
CA ALA A 91 -14.26 19.99 0.01
C ALA A 91 -12.82 20.50 0.20
N LEU A 92 -11.91 20.25 -0.75
CA LEU A 92 -10.55 20.80 -0.72
C LEU A 92 -10.54 22.32 -0.84
N GLU A 93 -11.43 22.90 -1.64
CA GLU A 93 -11.58 24.35 -1.74
C GLU A 93 -11.99 24.94 -0.39
N THR A 94 -13.01 24.36 0.26
CA THR A 94 -13.42 24.77 1.62
C THR A 94 -12.30 24.57 2.64
N PHE A 95 -11.59 23.44 2.59
CA PHE A 95 -10.49 23.14 3.50
C PHE A 95 -9.35 24.15 3.37
N LEU A 96 -8.95 24.48 2.14
CA LEU A 96 -7.85 25.41 1.84
C LEU A 96 -8.20 26.88 2.12
N LYS A 97 -9.48 27.24 2.26
CA LYS A 97 -9.87 28.56 2.79
C LYS A 97 -9.45 28.72 4.25
N ASN A 98 -9.52 27.64 5.03
CA ASN A 98 -9.19 27.63 6.46
C ASN A 98 -7.72 27.32 6.74
N ASP A 99 -7.11 26.40 5.97
CA ASP A 99 -5.68 26.09 6.04
C ASP A 99 -5.03 26.26 4.66
N PRO A 100 -4.74 27.49 4.24
CA PRO A 100 -4.23 27.75 2.90
C PRO A 100 -2.88 27.11 2.66
N LYS A 101 -2.04 26.91 3.69
CA LYS A 101 -0.64 26.45 3.55
C LYS A 101 -0.49 24.93 3.61
N ASN A 102 -1.58 24.18 3.80
CA ASN A 102 -1.54 22.72 3.84
C ASN A 102 -0.93 22.11 2.56
N PRO A 103 0.26 21.49 2.62
CA PRO A 103 0.94 21.01 1.42
C PRO A 103 0.20 19.85 0.76
N MET A 104 -0.41 18.97 1.56
CA MET A 104 -1.13 17.80 1.07
C MET A 104 -2.44 18.20 0.38
N ALA A 105 -3.25 19.06 1.02
CA ALA A 105 -4.50 19.52 0.42
C ALA A 105 -4.26 20.30 -0.89
N ARG A 106 -3.21 21.14 -0.97
CA ARG A 106 -2.81 21.81 -2.22
C ARG A 106 -2.43 20.82 -3.31
N ASN A 107 -1.64 19.81 -2.97
CA ASN A 107 -1.21 18.80 -3.93
C ASN A 107 -2.41 17.99 -4.46
N LEU A 108 -3.32 17.54 -3.59
CA LEU A 108 -4.54 16.83 -3.99
C LEU A 108 -5.46 17.72 -4.84
N GLN A 109 -5.61 19.00 -4.48
CA GLN A 109 -6.42 19.94 -5.25
C GLN A 109 -5.85 20.08 -6.66
N LYS A 110 -4.53 20.30 -6.77
CA LYS A 110 -3.82 20.38 -8.05
C LYS A 110 -4.05 19.14 -8.92
N GLN A 111 -3.92 17.95 -8.35
CA GLN A 111 -4.11 16.70 -9.07
C GLN A 111 -5.55 16.46 -9.53
N LEU A 112 -6.54 17.05 -8.88
CA LEU A 112 -7.96 16.92 -9.23
C LEU A 112 -8.45 17.99 -10.21
N THR A 113 -7.77 19.14 -10.30
CA THR A 113 -8.19 20.28 -11.14
C THR A 113 -7.43 20.35 -12.46
N ILE A 114 -6.14 20.03 -12.49
CA ILE A 114 -5.34 20.11 -13.72
C ILE A 114 -5.70 18.95 -14.65
N ASP A 115 -5.67 19.20 -15.96
CA ASP A 115 -5.74 18.16 -16.99
C ASP A 115 -4.51 17.23 -16.89
N PRO A 116 -4.69 15.91 -16.66
CA PRO A 116 -3.59 14.96 -16.54
C PRO A 116 -2.65 14.95 -17.75
N ALA A 117 -3.19 15.06 -18.97
CA ALA A 117 -2.37 15.03 -20.18
C ALA A 117 -1.47 16.28 -20.28
N LYS A 118 -1.99 17.45 -19.89
CA LYS A 118 -1.21 18.69 -19.83
C LYS A 118 -0.16 18.67 -18.71
N ALA A 119 -0.49 18.06 -17.56
CA ALA A 119 0.41 18.03 -16.41
C ALA A 119 1.55 17.02 -16.55
N LEU A 120 1.27 15.85 -17.15
CA LEU A 120 2.19 14.72 -17.20
C LEU A 120 2.85 14.56 -18.57
N GLY A 121 2.30 15.16 -19.62
CA GLY A 121 2.77 14.99 -20.99
C GLY A 121 2.19 13.76 -21.69
N PRO A 122 2.62 13.49 -22.94
CA PRO A 122 2.19 12.32 -23.69
C PRO A 122 2.68 11.02 -23.05
N ALA A 123 1.99 9.92 -23.37
CA ALA A 123 2.38 8.59 -22.93
C ALA A 123 3.62 8.18 -23.72
N VAL A 124 4.63 7.68 -23.02
CA VAL A 124 5.88 7.19 -23.64
C VAL A 124 6.04 5.68 -23.52
N SER A 125 5.31 5.06 -22.61
CA SER A 125 5.26 3.61 -22.48
C SER A 125 3.91 3.16 -21.93
N THR A 126 3.70 1.85 -21.98
CA THR A 126 2.61 1.18 -21.27
C THR A 126 3.17 0.25 -20.22
N TYR A 127 2.35 -0.10 -19.24
CA TYR A 127 2.70 -1.04 -18.19
C TYR A 127 1.52 -1.94 -17.87
N THR A 128 1.76 -3.25 -17.83
CA THR A 128 0.78 -4.25 -17.40
C THR A 128 0.84 -4.40 -15.89
N VAL A 129 -0.26 -4.07 -15.23
CA VAL A 129 -0.42 -4.12 -13.77
C VAL A 129 -0.14 -5.53 -13.26
N GLN A 130 0.78 -5.63 -12.31
CA GLN A 130 1.19 -6.87 -11.69
C GLN A 130 0.46 -7.11 -10.35
N PRO A 131 0.40 -8.37 -9.87
CA PRO A 131 -0.13 -8.66 -8.54
C PRO A 131 0.60 -7.86 -7.45
N GLY A 132 -0.16 -7.06 -6.70
CA GLY A 132 0.37 -6.21 -5.62
C GLY A 132 0.61 -4.75 -6.01
N ASP A 133 0.46 -4.40 -7.28
CA ASP A 133 0.53 -3.00 -7.71
C ASP A 133 -0.64 -2.18 -7.15
N THR A 134 -0.36 -0.92 -6.84
CA THR A 134 -1.34 0.08 -6.44
C THR A 134 -1.08 1.36 -7.24
N LEU A 135 -2.09 2.23 -7.41
CA LEU A 135 -1.88 3.51 -8.09
C LEU A 135 -0.77 4.35 -7.42
N GLY A 136 -0.68 4.31 -6.08
CA GLY A 136 0.40 4.96 -5.32
C GLY A 136 1.77 4.35 -5.60
N GLY A 137 1.88 3.02 -5.60
CA GLY A 137 3.12 2.33 -5.94
C GLY A 137 3.57 2.61 -7.38
N LEU A 138 2.64 2.60 -8.33
CA LEU A 138 2.92 2.90 -9.73
C LEU A 138 3.27 4.39 -9.93
N ALA A 139 2.64 5.30 -9.19
CA ALA A 139 3.02 6.71 -9.19
C ALA A 139 4.42 6.93 -8.61
N ALA A 140 4.79 6.24 -7.52
CA ALA A 140 6.15 6.27 -6.99
C ALA A 140 7.15 5.75 -8.03
N LYS A 141 6.86 4.61 -8.66
CA LYS A 141 7.72 3.94 -9.64
C LYS A 141 7.95 4.78 -10.90
N PHE A 142 6.89 5.33 -11.47
CA PHE A 142 6.94 5.96 -12.80
C PHE A 142 6.93 7.48 -12.77
N LEU A 143 6.39 8.12 -11.72
CA LEU A 143 6.32 9.57 -11.58
C LEU A 143 7.28 10.10 -10.50
N GLY A 144 7.90 9.21 -9.72
CA GLY A 144 8.84 9.54 -8.66
C GLY A 144 8.17 10.01 -7.35
N ASN A 145 6.83 10.02 -7.30
CA ASN A 145 6.10 10.47 -6.12
C ASN A 145 4.85 9.62 -5.89
N PRO A 146 4.72 8.87 -4.77
CA PRO A 146 3.53 8.09 -4.46
C PRO A 146 2.27 8.96 -4.33
N MET A 147 2.42 10.24 -4.00
CA MET A 147 1.28 11.16 -3.88
C MET A 147 0.65 11.46 -5.23
N ASP A 148 1.33 11.26 -6.36
CA ASP A 148 0.80 11.53 -7.71
C ASP A 148 -0.20 10.45 -8.20
N PHE A 149 -0.72 9.60 -7.31
CA PHE A 149 -1.63 8.50 -7.64
C PHE A 149 -2.97 8.97 -8.22
N VAL A 150 -3.48 10.11 -7.77
CA VAL A 150 -4.77 10.66 -8.25
C VAL A 150 -4.64 11.10 -9.71
N ILE A 151 -3.57 11.82 -10.03
CA ILE A 151 -3.35 12.30 -11.40
C ILE A 151 -2.95 11.16 -12.35
N LEU A 152 -2.22 10.14 -11.87
CA LEU A 152 -1.94 8.93 -12.65
C LEU A 152 -3.22 8.12 -12.92
N GLY A 153 -4.09 7.97 -11.92
CA GLY A 153 -5.38 7.31 -12.09
C GLY A 153 -6.22 8.03 -13.13
N ARG A 154 -6.37 9.35 -13.00
CA ARG A 154 -7.10 10.18 -13.99
C ARG A 154 -6.49 10.14 -15.39
N TYR A 155 -5.17 10.03 -15.52
CA TYR A 155 -4.49 9.87 -16.82
C TYR A 155 -4.90 8.57 -17.53
N ASN A 156 -5.29 7.56 -16.77
CA ASN A 156 -5.65 6.22 -17.22
C ASN A 156 -7.15 5.93 -17.12
N ASP A 157 -7.98 6.97 -16.91
CA ASP A 157 -9.42 6.85 -16.71
C ASP A 157 -9.83 5.98 -15.50
N ILE A 158 -8.91 5.80 -14.55
CA ILE A 158 -9.13 5.06 -13.30
C ILE A 158 -9.53 6.06 -12.21
N LYS A 159 -10.79 5.98 -11.78
CA LYS A 159 -11.35 6.89 -10.76
C LYS A 159 -11.08 6.43 -9.34
N ARG A 160 -11.11 5.12 -9.07
CA ARG A 160 -10.89 4.56 -7.74
C ARG A 160 -9.66 3.67 -7.74
N GLY A 161 -8.88 3.68 -6.66
CA GLY A 161 -7.72 2.79 -6.53
C GLY A 161 -8.07 1.31 -6.70
N ARG A 162 -9.26 0.90 -6.23
CA ARG A 162 -9.79 -0.46 -6.35
C ARG A 162 -10.16 -0.88 -7.79
N ASP A 163 -10.28 0.08 -8.70
CA ASP A 163 -10.60 -0.20 -10.10
C ASP A 163 -9.35 -0.57 -10.91
N LEU A 164 -8.16 -0.46 -10.31
CA LEU A 164 -6.91 -0.94 -10.90
C LEU A 164 -6.87 -2.47 -10.82
N GLN A 165 -6.89 -3.13 -11.98
CA GLN A 165 -6.95 -4.60 -12.07
C GLN A 165 -5.60 -5.18 -12.47
N VAL A 166 -5.24 -6.33 -11.87
CA VAL A 166 -4.08 -7.11 -12.32
C VAL A 166 -4.29 -7.54 -13.77
N GLY A 167 -3.24 -7.41 -14.59
CA GLY A 167 -3.28 -7.64 -16.03
C GLY A 167 -3.78 -6.46 -16.85
N GLN A 168 -4.32 -5.40 -16.22
CA GLN A 168 -4.72 -4.18 -16.92
C GLN A 168 -3.48 -3.48 -17.48
N THR A 169 -3.53 -3.07 -18.74
CA THR A 169 -2.48 -2.24 -19.34
C THR A 169 -2.80 -0.76 -19.13
N ILE A 170 -1.91 -0.05 -18.43
CA ILE A 170 -2.00 1.39 -18.20
C ILE A 170 -0.95 2.16 -19.02
N LYS A 171 -1.26 3.40 -19.36
CA LYS A 171 -0.37 4.36 -20.01
C LYS A 171 0.50 5.07 -18.97
N ILE A 172 1.79 5.20 -19.29
CA ILE A 172 2.80 5.84 -18.46
C ILE A 172 3.31 7.11 -19.16
N PRO A 173 3.15 8.31 -18.54
CA PRO A 173 3.56 9.57 -19.13
C PRO A 173 5.03 9.93 -18.90
N SER A 174 5.59 10.77 -19.75
CA SER A 174 6.98 11.25 -19.62
C SER A 174 7.09 12.48 -18.72
N LYS A 175 7.32 12.30 -17.43
CA LYS A 175 8.02 13.34 -16.66
C LYS A 175 9.52 13.15 -16.89
N LYS A 176 10.21 14.16 -17.45
CA LYS A 176 11.67 14.17 -17.69
C LYS A 176 12.47 13.64 -16.48
N LYS A 177 12.84 12.36 -16.52
CA LYS A 177 14.20 11.80 -16.33
C LYS A 177 14.15 10.29 -16.64
N LEU A 178 14.70 9.92 -17.80
CA LEU A 178 15.15 8.57 -18.08
C LEU A 178 16.37 8.25 -17.20
N LYS A 179 16.41 7.04 -16.63
CA LYS A 179 17.57 6.14 -16.72
C LYS A 179 17.17 4.70 -16.31
N ALA A 180 17.46 3.78 -17.23
CA ALA A 180 17.42 2.31 -17.18
C ALA A 180 16.04 1.60 -17.22
N LEU A 181 15.59 1.29 -18.44
CA LEU A 181 15.07 -0.05 -18.79
C LEU A 181 16.28 -0.84 -19.34
N PRO A 182 16.46 -2.12 -18.98
CA PRO A 182 15.81 -3.20 -19.73
C PRO A 182 15.37 -4.41 -18.88
N ASP A 183 14.22 -5.00 -19.23
CA ASP A 183 14.10 -6.43 -19.57
C ASP A 183 12.65 -6.70 -20.02
N GLU A 184 12.54 -7.22 -21.23
CA GLU A 184 11.30 -7.46 -21.98
C GLU A 184 10.82 -8.92 -21.80
N PRO A 185 9.62 -9.33 -22.28
CA PRO A 185 9.48 -9.64 -23.70
C PRO A 185 8.19 -9.15 -24.38
N GLN A 186 8.39 -8.64 -25.61
CA GLN A 186 7.38 -8.52 -26.64
C GLN A 186 6.77 -9.87 -27.01
N THR A 187 5.46 -9.88 -27.22
CA THR A 187 4.77 -10.86 -28.08
C THR A 187 3.98 -10.14 -29.14
N ILE A 188 4.49 -10.16 -30.38
CA ILE A 188 3.68 -10.12 -31.59
C ILE A 188 3.97 -11.44 -32.32
N LYS A 189 2.93 -12.26 -32.54
CA LYS A 189 2.97 -13.40 -33.46
C LYS A 189 2.07 -13.10 -34.66
N ALA A 190 2.63 -13.22 -35.87
CA ALA A 190 2.08 -13.99 -37.00
C ALA A 190 2.94 -13.80 -38.27
N ASN A 191 3.86 -14.73 -38.55
CA ASN A 191 3.77 -15.67 -39.68
C ASN A 191 5.07 -16.49 -39.83
N GLU A 192 4.88 -17.81 -39.88
CA GLU A 192 5.79 -18.91 -40.22
C GLU A 192 6.19 -18.92 -41.72
N PRO A 193 7.02 -19.87 -42.23
CA PRO A 193 7.97 -20.78 -41.56
C PRO A 193 9.35 -20.78 -42.27
N THR A 194 10.41 -21.31 -41.64
CA THR A 194 11.35 -22.24 -42.28
C THR A 194 12.17 -22.92 -41.19
N ALA A 195 12.24 -24.24 -41.32
CA ALA A 195 12.89 -25.20 -40.46
C ALA A 195 14.40 -24.95 -40.34
N GLU A 196 14.97 -25.28 -39.19
CA GLU A 196 15.98 -26.35 -39.04
C GLU A 196 16.46 -26.40 -37.57
N THR A 197 15.96 -27.40 -36.84
CA THR A 197 16.72 -28.12 -35.79
C THR A 197 17.60 -29.13 -36.55
N PRO A 198 18.78 -29.62 -36.07
CA PRO A 198 19.04 -29.91 -34.66
C PRO A 198 20.50 -29.84 -34.15
N ALA A 199 20.65 -29.87 -32.82
CA ALA A 199 21.48 -30.81 -32.04
C ALA A 199 22.17 -30.12 -30.83
N VAL A 200 21.81 -30.48 -29.59
CA VAL A 200 22.45 -31.49 -28.71
C VAL A 200 23.92 -31.08 -28.41
N ILE A 201 24.36 -30.79 -27.18
CA ILE A 201 24.68 -31.75 -26.10
C ILE A 201 24.86 -31.01 -24.75
N PRO A 202 24.52 -31.67 -23.62
CA PRO A 202 24.70 -31.23 -22.23
C PRO A 202 26.05 -31.67 -21.61
N ALA A 203 26.48 -31.05 -20.51
CA ALA A 203 27.21 -31.67 -19.38
C ALA A 203 27.56 -30.60 -18.33
N THR A 204 27.25 -30.77 -17.03
CA THR A 204 28.07 -31.45 -15.98
C THR A 204 29.45 -30.78 -15.84
N SER A 205 29.91 -30.31 -14.67
CA SER A 205 30.11 -31.07 -13.43
C SER A 205 30.71 -30.15 -12.34
N GLU A 206 30.58 -30.63 -11.09
CA GLU A 206 31.56 -30.58 -9.98
C GLU A 206 32.12 -29.22 -9.53
N GLY A 207 32.03 -28.83 -8.27
CA GLY A 207 32.25 -29.64 -7.06
C GLY A 207 33.63 -29.30 -6.52
N ALA A 208 33.70 -28.57 -5.39
CA ALA A 208 34.84 -28.60 -4.49
C ALA A 208 34.44 -27.99 -3.14
N GLU A 209 34.45 -28.88 -2.15
CA GLU A 209 34.28 -28.66 -0.72
C GLU A 209 35.48 -27.88 -0.13
N SER A 210 35.27 -27.17 0.98
CA SER A 210 36.24 -27.16 2.09
C SER A 210 35.60 -26.70 3.40
N SER A 211 35.24 -27.70 4.20
CA SER A 211 35.34 -27.88 5.65
C SER A 211 36.04 -26.76 6.46
N THR A 212 35.41 -26.16 7.49
CA THR A 212 35.35 -26.56 8.93
C THR A 212 36.15 -25.62 9.82
N SER A 213 35.50 -24.98 10.80
CA SER A 213 35.84 -25.18 12.22
C SER A 213 34.81 -24.52 13.16
N THR A 214 34.30 -25.33 14.08
CA THR A 214 33.76 -25.06 15.42
C THR A 214 34.46 -23.88 16.14
N GLU A 215 33.79 -23.08 16.99
CA GLU A 215 33.59 -23.42 18.41
C GLU A 215 32.67 -22.42 19.16
N LYS A 216 31.91 -22.96 20.12
CA LYS A 216 31.05 -22.37 21.18
C LYS A 216 31.86 -22.54 22.50
N PRO A 217 31.88 -21.64 23.52
CA PRO A 217 30.77 -21.60 24.51
C PRO A 217 30.51 -20.36 25.39
N ALA A 218 29.22 -20.23 25.70
CA ALA A 218 28.60 -20.03 27.02
C ALA A 218 28.56 -18.65 27.72
N VAL A 219 27.39 -18.49 28.35
CA VAL A 219 26.79 -17.43 29.18
C VAL A 219 27.28 -17.54 30.64
N PRO A 220 27.04 -16.52 31.50
CA PRO A 220 25.86 -16.55 32.41
C PRO A 220 25.11 -15.18 32.47
N ALA A 221 23.77 -15.14 32.57
CA ALA A 221 22.93 -15.02 33.79
C ALA A 221 23.31 -13.81 34.67
N SER A 222 22.46 -12.90 35.16
CA SER A 222 21.02 -12.80 35.42
C SER A 222 20.67 -11.31 35.59
N GLU A 223 19.40 -10.92 35.42
CA GLU A 223 18.57 -10.23 36.43
C GLU A 223 17.32 -9.60 35.82
N SER A 224 16.18 -10.08 36.29
CA SER A 224 14.85 -9.51 36.09
C SER A 224 14.67 -8.32 37.04
N GLN A 225 14.20 -7.18 36.56
CA GLN A 225 13.32 -6.30 37.35
C GLN A 225 12.24 -5.65 36.47
N THR A 226 11.01 -6.01 36.77
CA THR A 226 9.77 -5.26 36.58
C THR A 226 9.85 -3.85 37.20
N VAL A 227 9.36 -2.80 36.53
CA VAL A 227 8.17 -2.03 36.95
C VAL A 227 7.82 -0.88 35.99
N ASN A 228 6.53 -0.88 35.63
CA ASN A 228 5.60 0.26 35.54
C ASN A 228 5.82 1.41 34.55
N SER A 229 4.90 1.40 33.58
CA SER A 229 4.32 2.55 32.89
C SER A 229 4.09 3.74 33.83
N SER A 230 4.62 4.90 33.46
CA SER A 230 4.11 6.20 33.90
C SER A 230 4.48 7.28 32.87
N VAL A 231 3.45 7.65 32.11
CA VAL A 231 3.35 8.86 31.30
C VAL A 231 3.55 10.09 32.19
N VAL A 232 4.60 10.91 31.98
CA VAL A 232 4.57 12.34 32.33
C VAL A 232 5.51 13.17 31.44
N LYS A 233 4.87 14.04 30.64
CA LYS A 233 5.18 15.43 30.26
C LYS A 233 6.61 15.81 29.84
N SER A 234 6.67 16.20 28.57
CA SER A 234 7.61 17.13 27.95
C SER A 234 7.81 18.40 28.78
N ASN A 235 8.98 18.54 29.40
CA ASN A 235 9.73 19.79 29.49
C ASN A 235 11.14 19.49 30.05
N THR A 236 12.00 18.85 29.26
CA THR A 236 13.36 18.57 29.71
C THR A 236 14.23 19.80 29.45
N LEU A 237 14.47 20.56 30.52
CA LEU A 237 15.62 21.45 30.63
C LEU A 237 16.87 20.56 30.44
N VAL A 238 17.37 20.46 29.22
CA VAL A 238 18.51 19.59 28.89
C VAL A 238 19.72 20.12 29.66
N LYS A 239 20.19 19.33 30.64
CA LYS A 239 21.45 19.59 31.33
C LYS A 239 22.56 19.56 30.28
N PRO A 240 23.47 20.54 30.23
CA PRO A 240 24.52 20.57 29.22
C PRO A 240 25.35 19.29 29.31
N ILE A 241 25.36 18.51 28.23
CA ILE A 241 26.18 17.31 28.09
C ILE A 241 27.65 17.73 28.06
N SER A 242 28.54 16.88 28.58
CA SER A 242 29.98 17.18 28.51
C SER A 242 30.48 17.11 27.06
N PRO A 243 31.55 17.86 26.69
CA PRO A 243 32.14 17.77 25.35
C PRO A 243 32.52 16.33 24.93
N ALA A 244 32.88 15.49 25.90
CA ALA A 244 33.19 14.07 25.67
C ALA A 244 31.95 13.23 25.33
N GLU A 245 30.79 13.54 25.91
CA GLU A 245 29.52 12.89 25.58
C GLU A 245 29.00 13.36 24.23
N GLU A 246 29.11 14.65 23.93
CA GLU A 246 28.77 15.20 22.61
C GLU A 246 29.59 14.52 21.50
N ALA A 247 30.91 14.38 21.69
CA ALA A 247 31.78 13.68 20.75
C ALA A 247 31.36 12.21 20.55
N LYS A 248 30.95 11.51 21.61
CA LYS A 248 30.44 10.13 21.53
C LYS A 248 29.10 10.06 20.79
N ALA A 249 28.20 11.02 21.02
CA ALA A 249 26.91 11.09 20.33
C ALA A 249 27.10 11.33 18.82
N LEU A 250 28.00 12.24 18.45
CA LEU A 250 28.35 12.51 17.06
C LEU A 250 29.05 11.32 16.39
N ALA A 251 29.95 10.62 17.09
CA ALA A 251 30.58 9.41 16.58
C ALA A 251 29.55 8.29 16.31
N ALA A 252 28.59 8.10 17.22
CA ALA A 252 27.48 7.17 17.00
C ALA A 252 26.59 7.60 15.82
N GLN A 253 26.30 8.90 15.67
CA GLN A 253 25.57 9.40 14.50
C GLN A 253 26.31 9.12 13.18
N GLN A 254 27.64 9.32 13.15
CA GLN A 254 28.47 9.04 11.98
C GLN A 254 28.51 7.54 11.66
N ALA A 255 28.62 6.67 12.68
CA ALA A 255 28.53 5.22 12.50
C ALA A 255 27.18 4.81 11.89
N GLY A 256 26.07 5.39 12.38
CA GLY A 256 24.74 5.16 11.82
C GLY A 256 24.63 5.59 10.36
N LEU A 257 25.18 6.75 10.00
CA LEU A 257 25.24 7.21 8.60
C LEU A 257 26.08 6.29 7.72
N ALA A 258 27.23 5.80 8.20
CA ALA A 258 28.07 4.86 7.47
C ALA A 258 27.37 3.51 7.26
N ALA A 259 26.65 3.01 8.27
CA ALA A 259 25.84 1.80 8.15
C ALA A 259 24.68 1.98 7.13
N MET A 260 24.04 3.16 7.08
CA MET A 260 23.05 3.46 6.04
C MET A 260 23.63 3.41 4.62
N GLN A 261 24.85 3.93 4.42
CA GLN A 261 25.53 3.87 3.12
C GLN A 261 25.81 2.44 2.67
N LYS A 262 26.07 1.54 3.62
CA LYS A 262 26.26 0.10 3.40
C LYS A 262 24.94 -0.68 3.34
N ASN A 263 23.79 -0.01 3.41
CA ASN A 263 22.46 -0.61 3.51
C ASN A 263 22.28 -1.55 4.73
N GLN A 264 23.06 -1.37 5.79
CA GLN A 264 22.99 -2.13 7.03
C GLN A 264 21.99 -1.47 7.99
N LEU A 265 20.69 -1.64 7.72
CA LEU A 265 19.64 -0.90 8.41
C LEU A 265 19.53 -1.20 9.91
N GLU A 266 19.79 -2.44 10.33
CA GLU A 266 19.78 -2.83 11.75
C GLU A 266 20.91 -2.13 12.53
N GLU A 267 22.14 -2.16 12.00
CA GLU A 267 23.27 -1.49 12.65
C GLU A 267 23.09 0.03 12.65
N ALA A 268 22.56 0.59 11.55
CA ALA A 268 22.21 2.01 11.49
C ALA A 268 21.19 2.39 12.57
N ALA A 269 20.14 1.60 12.77
CA ALA A 269 19.13 1.87 13.80
C ALA A 269 19.74 1.85 15.21
N LYS A 270 20.61 0.87 15.48
CA LYS A 270 21.33 0.74 16.75
C LYS A 270 22.25 1.93 17.02
N ASP A 271 22.99 2.38 16.03
CA ASP A 271 23.91 3.51 16.16
C ASP A 271 23.18 4.84 16.31
N PHE A 272 22.09 5.08 15.57
CA PHE A 272 21.26 6.27 15.79
C PHE A 272 20.54 6.24 17.15
N SER A 273 20.07 5.07 17.60
CA SER A 273 19.50 4.93 18.94
C SER A 273 20.54 5.26 20.02
N ARG A 274 21.80 4.82 19.85
CA ARG A 274 22.90 5.19 20.75
C ARG A 274 23.17 6.69 20.72
N ALA A 275 23.21 7.32 19.54
CA ALA A 275 23.41 8.76 19.41
C ALA A 275 22.32 9.55 20.15
N LEU A 276 21.05 9.19 19.94
CA LEU A 276 19.89 9.85 20.55
C LEU A 276 19.74 9.56 22.05
N ALA A 277 20.30 8.45 22.55
CA ALA A 277 20.35 8.16 23.98
C ALA A 277 21.36 9.07 24.71
N ILE A 278 22.44 9.47 24.04
CA ILE A 278 23.46 10.37 24.60
C ILE A 278 23.01 11.83 24.43
N ASP A 279 22.64 12.21 23.21
CA ASP A 279 22.15 13.54 22.87
C ASP A 279 20.81 13.47 22.12
N PRO A 280 19.68 13.60 22.86
CA PRO A 280 18.35 13.66 22.26
C PRO A 280 18.09 14.92 21.43
N SER A 281 18.99 15.90 21.38
CA SER A 281 18.81 17.13 20.60
C SER A 281 19.32 17.01 19.15
N LEU A 282 19.98 15.89 18.79
CA LEU A 282 20.51 15.65 17.45
C LEU A 282 19.40 15.46 16.40
N GLU A 283 18.98 16.54 15.76
CA GLU A 283 17.92 16.53 14.73
C GLU A 283 18.27 15.67 13.51
N LEU A 284 19.54 15.63 13.12
CA LEU A 284 19.98 14.75 12.03
C LEU A 284 19.82 13.28 12.41
N ALA A 285 20.27 12.87 13.61
CA ALA A 285 20.09 11.51 14.10
C ALA A 285 18.60 11.14 14.20
N LYS A 286 17.71 12.03 14.68
CA LYS A 286 16.25 11.78 14.71
C LYS A 286 15.70 11.53 13.31
N THR A 287 16.00 12.43 12.38
CA THR A 287 15.50 12.36 11.00
C THR A 287 15.97 11.07 10.32
N ARG A 288 17.25 10.71 10.50
CA ARG A 288 17.82 9.50 9.91
C ARG A 288 17.34 8.23 10.60
N ALA A 289 17.17 8.22 11.92
CA ALA A 289 16.56 7.12 12.65
C ALA A 289 15.15 6.81 12.14
N ALA A 290 14.31 7.84 11.96
CA ALA A 290 12.97 7.69 11.39
C ALA A 290 13.01 7.12 9.97
N GLN A 291 13.94 7.60 9.13
CA GLN A 291 14.13 7.06 7.77
C GLN A 291 14.55 5.58 7.80
N VAL A 292 15.49 5.20 8.68
CA VAL A 292 15.93 3.81 8.85
C VAL A 292 14.78 2.94 9.33
N GLN A 293 14.00 3.41 10.31
CA GLN A 293 12.83 2.70 10.83
C GLN A 293 11.83 2.39 9.72
N GLN A 294 11.48 3.38 8.89
CA GLN A 294 10.58 3.21 7.75
C GLN A 294 11.11 2.16 6.75
N LYS A 295 12.42 2.20 6.44
CA LYS A 295 13.03 1.21 5.56
C LYS A 295 13.01 -0.20 6.15
N ARG A 296 13.23 -0.34 7.47
CA ARG A 296 13.16 -1.65 8.15
C ARG A 296 11.74 -2.23 8.12
N VAL A 297 10.71 -1.41 8.36
CA VAL A 297 9.30 -1.82 8.21
C VAL A 297 9.05 -2.38 6.81
N GLN A 298 9.51 -1.68 5.77
CA GLN A 298 9.40 -2.14 4.37
C GLN A 298 10.17 -3.44 4.13
N GLN A 299 11.41 -3.55 4.60
CA GLN A 299 12.23 -4.75 4.45
C GLN A 299 11.56 -5.97 5.11
N TYR A 300 11.00 -5.82 6.31
CA TYR A 300 10.26 -6.89 6.97
C TYR A 300 9.00 -7.27 6.21
N HIS A 301 8.27 -6.28 5.68
CA HIS A 301 7.08 -6.54 4.87
C HIS A 301 7.40 -7.31 3.59
N GLU A 302 8.44 -6.93 2.86
CA GLU A 302 8.88 -7.59 1.63
C GLU A 302 9.32 -9.04 1.91
N ALA A 303 10.14 -9.23 2.94
CA ALA A 303 10.55 -10.58 3.36
C ALA A 303 9.34 -11.44 3.75
N ALA A 304 8.36 -10.87 4.46
CA ALA A 304 7.14 -11.56 4.83
C ALA A 304 6.31 -11.98 3.62
N LEU A 305 6.21 -11.12 2.60
CA LEU A 305 5.53 -11.46 1.34
C LEU A 305 6.22 -12.62 0.61
N VAL A 306 7.55 -12.67 0.62
CA VAL A 306 8.32 -13.80 0.06
C VAL A 306 8.01 -15.08 0.82
N ALA A 307 8.06 -15.06 2.15
CA ALA A 307 7.72 -16.21 2.99
C ALA A 307 6.26 -16.68 2.76
N TYR A 308 5.33 -15.73 2.67
CA TYR A 308 3.91 -16.00 2.42
C TYR A 308 3.68 -16.68 1.06
N ARG A 309 4.36 -16.22 0.00
CA ARG A 309 4.32 -16.85 -1.33
C ARG A 309 4.88 -18.27 -1.33
N LYS A 310 5.88 -18.53 -0.50
CA LYS A 310 6.45 -19.87 -0.26
C LYS A 310 5.57 -20.73 0.66
N GLN A 311 4.40 -20.25 1.09
CA GLN A 311 3.52 -20.90 2.06
C GLN A 311 4.16 -21.11 3.44
N HIS A 312 5.26 -20.44 3.74
CA HIS A 312 5.88 -20.42 5.07
C HIS A 312 5.11 -19.45 5.97
N LEU A 313 3.90 -19.84 6.40
CA LEU A 313 2.96 -18.94 7.07
C LEU A 313 3.48 -18.44 8.43
N ASP A 314 4.16 -19.29 9.19
CA ASP A 314 4.73 -18.90 10.48
C ASP A 314 5.84 -17.86 10.35
N GLU A 315 6.74 -18.06 9.39
CA GLU A 315 7.79 -17.11 9.06
C GLU A 315 7.21 -15.78 8.58
N ALA A 316 6.21 -15.82 7.70
CA ALA A 316 5.53 -14.62 7.21
C ALA A 316 4.85 -13.82 8.33
N ILE A 317 4.13 -14.50 9.23
CA ILE A 317 3.48 -13.88 10.39
C ILE A 317 4.53 -13.22 11.29
N ALA A 318 5.61 -13.92 11.61
CA ALA A 318 6.68 -13.39 12.46
C ALA A 318 7.38 -12.15 11.83
N LEU A 319 7.54 -12.12 10.51
CA LEU A 319 8.12 -10.97 9.82
C LEU A 319 7.15 -9.77 9.81
N TRP A 320 5.85 -9.98 9.64
CA TRP A 320 4.88 -8.89 9.82
C TRP A 320 4.76 -8.44 11.28
N ASP A 321 4.90 -9.33 12.26
CA ASP A 321 4.99 -8.95 13.68
C ASP A 321 6.18 -8.01 13.92
N LYS A 322 7.35 -8.30 13.33
CA LYS A 322 8.51 -7.39 13.39
C LYS A 322 8.22 -6.04 12.75
N ALA A 323 7.54 -6.01 11.59
CA ALA A 323 7.14 -4.75 10.95
C ALA A 323 6.20 -3.93 11.86
N LEU A 324 5.20 -4.58 12.46
CA LEU A 324 4.22 -3.93 13.34
C LEU A 324 4.79 -3.50 14.69
N ALA A 325 5.84 -4.17 15.18
CA ALA A 325 6.58 -3.72 16.34
C ALA A 325 7.31 -2.38 16.08
N LEU A 326 7.67 -2.12 14.83
CA LEU A 326 8.34 -0.88 14.42
C LEU A 326 7.35 0.24 14.03
N ASP A 327 6.24 -0.12 13.38
CA ASP A 327 5.12 0.75 13.05
C ASP A 327 3.79 0.00 13.25
N PRO A 328 3.13 0.19 14.41
CA PRO A 328 1.86 -0.48 14.72
C PRO A 328 0.72 -0.18 13.75
N ASN A 329 0.80 0.93 13.00
CA ASN A 329 -0.21 1.38 12.06
C ASN A 329 0.16 1.07 10.61
N TYR A 330 1.18 0.22 10.37
CA TYR A 330 1.56 -0.18 9.03
C TYR A 330 0.50 -1.11 8.41
N GLU A 331 -0.50 -0.49 7.78
CA GLU A 331 -1.69 -1.11 7.17
C GLU A 331 -1.40 -2.38 6.35
N PRO A 332 -0.35 -2.43 5.48
CA PRO A 332 -0.06 -3.65 4.74
C PRO A 332 0.22 -4.85 5.66
N ALA A 333 1.05 -4.69 6.70
CA ALA A 333 1.34 -5.80 7.59
C ALA A 333 0.11 -6.24 8.40
N LEU A 334 -0.75 -5.32 8.86
CA LEU A 334 -2.00 -5.65 9.55
C LEU A 334 -2.88 -6.58 8.70
N GLY A 335 -3.17 -6.17 7.46
CA GLY A 335 -4.07 -6.90 6.57
C GLY A 335 -3.49 -8.22 6.06
N TYR A 336 -2.19 -8.28 5.77
CA TYR A 336 -1.56 -9.53 5.32
C TYR A 336 -1.35 -10.54 6.47
N ARG A 337 -0.98 -10.08 7.66
CA ARG A 337 -0.84 -10.94 8.84
C ARG A 337 -2.15 -11.63 9.22
N ALA A 338 -3.26 -10.88 9.24
CA ALA A 338 -4.58 -11.45 9.51
C ALA A 338 -4.95 -12.54 8.48
N ARG A 339 -4.65 -12.32 7.20
CA ARG A 339 -4.87 -13.31 6.13
C ARG A 339 -4.03 -14.57 6.32
N ALA A 340 -2.76 -14.44 6.69
CA ALA A 340 -1.90 -15.58 6.94
C ALA A 340 -2.31 -16.39 8.17
N GLN A 341 -2.76 -15.74 9.24
CA GLN A 341 -3.31 -16.41 10.42
C GLN A 341 -4.56 -17.23 10.07
N GLU A 342 -5.48 -16.65 9.30
CA GLU A 342 -6.68 -17.35 8.85
C GLU A 342 -6.35 -18.54 7.94
N LEU A 343 -5.40 -18.37 7.01
CA LEU A 343 -4.96 -19.46 6.15
C LEU A 343 -4.31 -20.60 6.95
N LYS A 344 -3.45 -20.27 7.92
CA LYS A 344 -2.83 -21.25 8.83
C LYS A 344 -3.89 -22.02 9.61
N ARG A 345 -4.90 -21.32 10.14
CA ARG A 345 -6.03 -21.94 10.87
C ARG A 345 -6.78 -22.96 10.01
N ARG A 346 -7.08 -22.62 8.75
CA ARG A 346 -7.78 -23.52 7.81
C ARG A 346 -6.97 -24.75 7.47
N LEU A 347 -5.67 -24.59 7.19
CA LEU A 347 -4.77 -25.71 6.93
C LEU A 347 -4.68 -26.66 8.13
N GLY A 348 -4.63 -26.10 9.34
CA GLY A 348 -4.65 -26.89 10.57
C GLY A 348 -5.91 -27.73 10.77
N GLN A 349 -7.07 -27.25 10.27
CA GLN A 349 -8.33 -28.02 10.33
C GLN A 349 -8.38 -29.14 9.29
N LEU A 350 -7.84 -28.91 8.09
CA LEU A 350 -7.78 -29.92 7.03
C LEU A 350 -6.87 -31.09 7.40
N ASN A 351 -5.77 -30.83 8.11
CA ASN A 351 -4.82 -31.87 8.51
C ASN A 351 -5.30 -32.72 9.70
N GLN A 352 -6.46 -32.42 10.29
CA GLN A 352 -7.06 -33.15 11.41
C GLN A 352 -8.24 -34.05 10.99
N GLN A 353 -8.60 -34.05 9.71
CA GLN A 353 -9.64 -34.92 9.12
C GLN A 353 -9.00 -36.12 8.42
#